data_AF-A0A246NEU9-F1
#
_entry.id   AF-A0A246NEU9-F1
#
_cell.length_a   1.000
_cell.length_b   1.000
_cell.length_c   1.000
_cell.angle_alpha   90.00
_cell.angle_beta   90.00
_cell.angle_gamma   90.00
#
_symmetry.space_group_name_H-M   'P 1'
#
loop_
_entity.id
_entity.type
_entity.pdbx_description
1 polymer ?
#
loop_
_entity_poly.entity_id
_entity_poly.type
_entity_poly.pdbx_seq_one_letter_code
_entity_poly.pdbx_strand_id
1 'polypeptide(L)'
;MSDLLNPCMTCGACCAHFRVSFYWAEADDGGGAVPVELTEPLSLLMRNMRGTNDRVPRCVALQGEIGGCVSCGIYAQRPSPCREFAMSGENGVPNDACDRARARYGLPALFHPSLPEMTESYGIPGASLPAEHVQSPG
;
A
#
# COMPACT_ATOMS: atom_id res chain seq x y z
N MET A 1 8.45 17.33 1.63
CA MET A 1 7.78 17.68 0.35
C MET A 1 7.64 16.43 -0.52
N SER A 2 6.97 15.39 -0.02
CA SER A 2 6.69 14.17 -0.80
C SER A 2 5.22 13.72 -0.71
N ASP A 3 4.39 14.44 0.05
CA ASP A 3 3.05 14.02 0.46
C ASP A 3 1.93 14.25 -0.56
N LEU A 4 2.25 14.52 -1.83
CA LEU A 4 1.23 14.85 -2.86
C LEU A 4 1.13 13.86 -4.03
N LEU A 5 2.02 12.87 -4.10
CA LEU A 5 1.98 11.85 -5.15
C LEU A 5 1.56 10.51 -4.56
N ASN A 6 0.45 9.95 -5.07
CA ASN A 6 0.00 8.61 -4.69
C ASN A 6 1.15 7.60 -4.97
N PRO A 7 1.72 6.93 -3.95
CA PRO A 7 2.83 5.99 -4.13
C PRO A 7 2.51 4.81 -5.04
N CYS A 8 1.24 4.52 -5.29
CA CYS A 8 0.81 3.49 -6.22
C CYS A 8 1.12 3.86 -7.68
N MET A 9 1.17 5.15 -8.00
CA MET A 9 1.53 5.67 -9.34
C MET A 9 3.05 5.66 -9.59
N THR A 10 3.85 5.28 -8.59
CA THR A 10 5.31 5.25 -8.67
C THR A 10 5.94 3.90 -8.29
N CYS A 11 5.14 2.84 -8.11
CA CYS A 11 5.67 1.53 -7.74
C CYS A 11 5.30 0.37 -8.67
N GLY A 12 4.02 0.20 -9.04
CA GLY A 12 3.56 -0.91 -9.88
C GLY A 12 3.72 -2.31 -9.27
N ALA A 13 4.11 -2.41 -7.99
CA ALA A 13 4.52 -3.66 -7.36
C ALA A 13 3.39 -4.70 -7.27
N CYS A 14 2.17 -4.29 -6.91
CA CYS A 14 1.03 -5.20 -6.82
C CYS A 14 0.68 -5.85 -8.17
N CYS A 15 0.76 -5.08 -9.26
CA CYS A 15 0.50 -5.53 -10.64
C CYS A 15 1.53 -6.55 -11.16
N ALA A 16 2.71 -6.63 -10.55
CA ALA A 16 3.77 -7.56 -10.91
C ALA A 16 4.01 -8.65 -9.84
N HIS A 17 3.34 -8.57 -8.70
CA HIS A 17 3.51 -9.52 -7.61
C HIS A 17 2.37 -10.54 -7.51
N PHE A 18 1.14 -10.10 -7.71
CA PHE A 18 -0.05 -10.91 -7.44
C PHE A 18 -0.70 -11.46 -8.70
N ARG A 19 -1.29 -12.65 -8.58
CA ARG A 19 -2.30 -13.11 -9.52
C ARG A 19 -3.61 -12.38 -9.24
N VAL A 20 -4.13 -11.67 -10.24
CA VAL A 20 -5.39 -10.94 -10.13
C VAL A 20 -6.50 -11.87 -10.60
N SER A 21 -7.08 -12.65 -9.69
CA SER A 21 -8.17 -13.59 -9.96
C SER A 21 -9.52 -13.02 -9.52
N PHE A 22 -10.54 -13.15 -10.35
CA PHE A 22 -11.87 -12.55 -10.11
C PHE A 22 -12.98 -13.37 -10.78
N TYR A 23 -14.24 -13.11 -10.40
CA TYR A 23 -15.40 -13.83 -10.93
C TYR A 23 -15.57 -13.55 -12.42
N TRP A 24 -15.87 -14.57 -13.22
CA TRP A 24 -15.92 -14.44 -14.68
C TRP A 24 -16.86 -13.33 -15.17
N ALA A 25 -17.96 -13.05 -14.46
CA ALA A 25 -18.94 -12.05 -14.85
C ALA A 25 -18.52 -10.59 -14.59
N GLU A 26 -17.36 -10.35 -13.95
CA GLU A 26 -16.81 -8.99 -13.91
C GLU A 26 -16.22 -8.54 -15.24
N ALA A 27 -15.99 -9.47 -16.17
CA ALA A 27 -15.62 -9.17 -17.55
C ALA A 27 -16.82 -8.67 -18.36
N ASP A 28 -16.55 -7.87 -19.39
CA ASP A 28 -17.56 -7.27 -20.25
C ASP A 28 -18.41 -8.30 -21.01
N ASP A 29 -17.87 -9.48 -21.30
CA ASP A 29 -18.60 -10.62 -21.86
C ASP A 29 -19.56 -11.32 -20.86
N GLY A 30 -19.48 -10.99 -19.58
CA GLY A 30 -20.38 -11.45 -18.52
C GLY A 30 -21.24 -10.35 -17.90
N GLY A 31 -21.24 -9.14 -18.47
CA GLY A 31 -22.02 -7.99 -18.00
C GLY A 31 -21.29 -7.05 -17.05
N GLY A 32 -20.00 -7.31 -16.77
CA GLY A 32 -19.12 -6.42 -16.03
C GLY A 32 -18.44 -5.37 -16.92
N ALA A 33 -17.29 -4.87 -16.47
CA ALA A 33 -16.58 -3.78 -17.15
C ALA A 33 -15.14 -4.14 -17.52
N VAL A 34 -14.59 -5.25 -17.03
CA VAL A 34 -13.19 -5.64 -17.29
C VAL A 34 -13.09 -6.12 -18.74
N PRO A 35 -12.21 -5.57 -19.58
CA PRO A 35 -12.13 -6.01 -20.97
C PRO A 35 -11.67 -7.46 -21.08
N VAL A 36 -12.53 -8.33 -21.64
CA VAL A 36 -12.30 -9.78 -21.72
C VAL A 36 -10.97 -10.13 -22.37
N GLU A 37 -10.53 -9.34 -23.36
CA GLU A 37 -9.31 -9.52 -24.13
C GLU A 37 -8.03 -9.29 -23.32
N LEU A 38 -8.13 -8.75 -22.10
CA LEU A 38 -7.02 -8.61 -21.15
C LEU A 38 -7.04 -9.69 -20.07
N THR A 39 -7.96 -10.64 -20.17
CA THR A 39 -8.16 -11.73 -19.21
C THR A 39 -7.77 -13.09 -19.81
N GLU A 40 -7.67 -14.09 -18.94
CA GLU A 40 -7.59 -15.50 -19.30
C GLU A 40 -8.44 -16.35 -18.34
N PRO A 41 -8.98 -17.50 -18.80
CA PRO A 41 -9.69 -18.43 -17.92
C PRO A 41 -8.76 -19.00 -16.84
N LEU A 42 -9.25 -19.05 -15.59
CA LEU A 42 -8.55 -19.71 -14.47
C LEU A 42 -9.26 -20.99 -14.04
N SER A 43 -10.60 -20.96 -13.99
CA SER A 43 -11.46 -22.13 -13.74
C SER A 43 -12.83 -21.89 -14.38
N LEU A 44 -13.79 -22.80 -14.17
CA LEU A 44 -15.15 -22.67 -14.73
C LEU A 44 -15.84 -21.35 -14.37
N LEU A 45 -15.58 -20.81 -13.17
CA LEU A 45 -16.25 -19.61 -12.67
C LEU A 45 -15.29 -18.43 -12.45
N MET A 46 -13.99 -18.62 -12.70
CA MET A 46 -12.96 -17.64 -12.38
C MET A 46 -12.13 -17.30 -13.61
N ARG A 47 -11.79 -16.03 -13.71
CA ARG A 47 -10.79 -15.50 -14.64
C ARG A 47 -9.64 -14.91 -13.87
N ASN A 48 -8.54 -14.64 -14.58
CA ASN A 48 -7.50 -13.78 -14.07
C ASN A 48 -7.06 -12.76 -15.12
N MET A 49 -6.41 -11.67 -14.70
CA MET A 49 -5.77 -10.74 -15.63
C MET A 49 -4.58 -11.43 -16.28
N ARG A 50 -4.49 -11.38 -17.61
CA ARG A 50 -3.42 -12.02 -18.39
C ARG A 50 -2.04 -11.58 -17.92
N GLY A 51 -1.12 -12.54 -17.86
CA GLY A 51 0.25 -12.37 -17.37
C GLY A 51 0.40 -12.42 -15.85
N THR A 52 -0.72 -12.43 -15.09
CA THR A 52 -0.65 -12.51 -13.62
C THR A 52 -0.59 -13.94 -13.08
N ASN A 53 -0.86 -14.95 -13.92
CA ASN A 53 -0.83 -16.38 -13.56
C ASN A 53 0.53 -17.05 -13.84
N ASP A 54 1.55 -16.27 -14.19
CA ASP A 54 2.90 -16.76 -14.47
C ASP A 54 3.75 -16.88 -13.21
N ARG A 55 4.88 -17.60 -13.32
CA ARG A 55 5.90 -17.69 -12.24
C ARG A 55 6.45 -16.32 -11.85
N VAL A 56 6.53 -15.40 -12.82
CA VAL A 56 6.91 -14.00 -12.63
C VAL A 56 5.74 -13.15 -13.12
N PRO A 57 4.76 -12.84 -12.24
CA PRO A 57 3.56 -12.14 -12.65
C PRO A 57 3.88 -10.76 -13.25
N ARG A 58 3.17 -10.38 -14.30
CA ARG A 58 3.11 -9.01 -14.79
C ARG A 58 1.78 -8.81 -15.49
N CYS A 59 0.89 -8.03 -14.87
CA CYS A 59 -0.40 -7.70 -15.44
C CYS A 59 -0.23 -7.01 -16.80
N VAL A 60 -0.92 -7.50 -17.82
CA VAL A 60 -0.92 -6.92 -19.18
C VAL A 60 -1.35 -5.45 -19.20
N ALA A 61 -2.18 -5.01 -18.23
CA ALA A 61 -2.64 -3.63 -18.13
C ALA A 61 -1.66 -2.68 -17.42
N LEU A 62 -0.55 -3.18 -16.88
CA LEU A 62 0.48 -2.34 -16.25
C LEU A 62 1.28 -1.60 -17.33
N GLN A 63 1.19 -0.28 -17.31
CA GLN A 63 2.01 0.61 -18.12
C GLN A 63 3.18 1.14 -17.29
N GLY A 64 4.35 1.27 -17.92
CA GLY A 64 5.56 1.76 -17.27
C GLY A 64 6.41 0.68 -16.58
N GLU A 65 7.37 1.15 -15.80
CA GLU A 65 8.40 0.34 -15.15
C GLU A 65 8.19 0.28 -13.63
N ILE A 66 8.39 -0.90 -13.06
CA ILE A 66 8.20 -1.14 -11.63
C ILE A 66 9.23 -0.31 -10.86
N GLY A 67 8.79 0.44 -9.85
CA GLY A 67 9.62 1.41 -9.12
C GLY A 67 9.86 2.74 -9.84
N GLY A 68 9.33 2.90 -11.06
CA GLY A 68 9.31 4.15 -11.81
C GLY A 68 7.90 4.71 -11.95
N CYS A 69 7.66 5.51 -13.00
CA CYS A 69 6.32 6.02 -13.31
C CYS A 69 5.46 4.88 -13.89
N VAL A 70 4.32 4.61 -13.25
CA VAL A 70 3.38 3.57 -13.68
C VAL A 70 1.95 4.05 -13.74
N SER A 71 1.14 3.37 -14.53
CA SER A 71 -0.31 3.54 -14.57
C SER A 71 -1.00 2.22 -14.95
N CYS A 72 -2.31 2.15 -14.73
CA CYS A 72 -3.14 1.05 -15.20
C CYS A 72 -3.89 1.49 -16.46
N GLY A 73 -3.70 0.78 -17.57
CA GLY A 73 -4.39 1.06 -18.85
C GLY A 73 -5.91 0.89 -18.79
N ILE A 74 -6.44 0.23 -17.75
CA ILE A 74 -7.87 -0.01 -17.53
C ILE A 74 -8.34 0.48 -16.15
N TYR A 75 -7.75 1.56 -15.61
CA TYR A 75 -7.98 1.98 -14.22
C TYR A 75 -9.47 2.08 -13.80
N ALA A 76 -10.34 2.61 -14.68
CA ALA A 76 -11.78 2.72 -14.45
C ALA A 76 -12.54 1.38 -14.54
N GLN A 77 -11.96 0.41 -15.27
CA GLN A 77 -12.53 -0.91 -15.57
C GLN A 77 -11.85 -2.02 -14.78
N ARG A 78 -11.06 -1.69 -13.74
CA ARG A 78 -10.33 -2.67 -12.91
C ARG A 78 -11.26 -3.71 -12.31
N PRO A 79 -10.87 -4.99 -12.19
CA PRO A 79 -11.65 -5.99 -11.46
C PRO A 79 -11.68 -5.68 -9.95
N SER A 80 -12.61 -6.29 -9.23
CA SER A 80 -12.82 -6.14 -7.78
C SER A 80 -11.52 -6.25 -6.96
N PRO A 81 -10.61 -7.23 -7.18
CA PRO A 81 -9.41 -7.34 -6.35
C PRO A 81 -8.47 -6.15 -6.53
N CYS A 82 -8.46 -5.51 -7.69
CA CYS A 82 -7.64 -4.33 -7.95
C CYS A 82 -8.26 -3.03 -7.42
N ARG A 83 -9.59 -2.97 -7.27
CA ARG A 83 -10.30 -1.81 -6.71
C ARG A 83 -10.26 -1.81 -5.18
N GLU A 84 -10.36 -2.99 -4.59
CA GLU A 84 -10.47 -3.20 -3.14
C GLU A 84 -9.11 -3.33 -2.45
N PHE A 85 -8.02 -3.47 -3.20
CA PHE A 85 -6.69 -3.59 -2.64
C PHE A 85 -6.22 -2.26 -2.03
N ALA A 86 -6.18 -2.21 -0.70
CA ALA A 86 -5.74 -1.04 0.05
C ALA A 86 -4.22 -0.83 -0.03
N MET A 87 -3.80 0.42 -0.02
CA MET A 87 -2.39 0.78 0.16
C MET A 87 -1.97 0.56 1.63
N SER A 88 -0.73 0.14 1.89
CA SER A 88 -0.23 0.11 3.27
C SER A 88 -0.17 1.52 3.86
N GLY A 89 -0.76 1.72 5.04
CA GLY A 89 -0.91 3.02 5.68
C GLY A 89 -2.19 3.77 5.28
N GLU A 90 -2.98 3.24 4.35
CA GLU A 90 -4.31 3.79 4.04
C GLU A 90 -5.18 3.75 5.29
N ASN A 91 -5.75 4.92 5.64
CA ASN A 91 -6.50 5.12 6.88
C ASN A 91 -5.72 4.76 8.16
N GLY A 92 -4.39 4.86 8.13
CA GLY A 92 -3.51 4.51 9.26
C GLY A 92 -3.40 3.00 9.51
N VAL A 93 -3.84 2.17 8.57
CA VAL A 93 -3.82 0.70 8.70
C VAL A 93 -2.70 0.11 7.85
N PRO A 94 -1.79 -0.70 8.42
CA PRO A 94 -0.78 -1.40 7.64
C PRO A 94 -1.42 -2.44 6.70
N ASN A 95 -0.83 -2.60 5.52
CA ASN A 95 -1.17 -3.70 4.61
C ASN A 95 0.11 -4.49 4.25
N ASP A 96 0.34 -5.58 4.97
CA ASP A 96 1.48 -6.49 4.76
C ASP A 96 1.55 -7.02 3.33
N ALA A 97 0.42 -7.21 2.64
CA ALA A 97 0.42 -7.66 1.26
C ALA A 97 1.02 -6.61 0.33
N CYS A 98 0.68 -5.33 0.53
CA CYS A 98 1.27 -4.22 -0.20
C CYS A 98 2.78 -4.14 0.04
N ASP A 99 3.20 -4.21 1.31
CA ASP A 99 4.63 -4.12 1.67
C ASP A 99 5.44 -5.33 1.17
N ARG A 100 4.89 -6.55 1.20
CA ARG A 100 5.53 -7.73 0.58
C ARG A 100 5.70 -7.58 -0.92
N ALA A 101 4.69 -7.04 -1.61
CA ALA A 101 4.78 -6.80 -3.04
C ALA A 101 5.91 -5.81 -3.36
N ARG A 102 5.99 -4.71 -2.59
CA ARG A 102 7.05 -3.70 -2.71
C ARG A 102 8.44 -4.29 -2.42
N ALA A 103 8.58 -5.08 -1.36
CA ALA A 103 9.84 -5.72 -0.99
C ALA A 103 10.39 -6.64 -2.07
N ARG A 104 9.53 -7.37 -2.82
CA ARG A 104 9.97 -8.20 -3.96
C ARG A 104 10.73 -7.40 -5.03
N TYR A 105 10.45 -6.10 -5.14
CA TYR A 105 11.06 -5.20 -6.11
C TYR A 105 12.08 -4.23 -5.48
N GLY A 106 12.52 -4.49 -4.24
CA GLY A 106 13.49 -3.65 -3.54
C GLY A 106 12.94 -2.27 -3.15
N LEU A 107 11.61 -2.10 -3.13
CA LEU A 107 10.97 -0.86 -2.73
C LEU A 107 10.73 -0.84 -1.21
N PRO A 108 10.93 0.31 -0.54
CA PRO A 108 10.72 0.43 0.90
C PRO A 108 9.24 0.27 1.27
N ALA A 109 8.93 -0.20 2.48
CA ALA A 109 7.56 -0.23 2.99
C ALA A 109 6.94 1.18 2.99
N LEU A 110 5.62 1.27 2.80
CA LEU A 110 4.93 2.58 2.79
C LEU A 110 4.58 3.06 4.19
N PHE A 111 4.26 2.13 5.08
CA PHE A 111 3.84 2.44 6.43
C PHE A 111 4.78 1.82 7.43
N HIS A 112 5.35 2.67 8.27
CA HIS A 112 5.97 2.25 9.52
C HIS A 112 5.05 2.76 10.62
N PRO A 113 4.51 1.91 11.51
CA PRO A 113 3.83 2.42 12.69
C PRO A 113 4.87 3.20 13.49
N SER A 114 4.76 4.52 13.49
CA SER A 114 5.49 5.34 14.44
C SER A 114 5.07 4.86 15.83
N LEU A 115 6.05 4.60 16.70
CA LEU A 115 5.77 4.39 18.12
C LEU A 115 4.88 5.54 18.61
N PRO A 116 3.93 5.27 19.54
CA PRO A 116 3.08 6.33 20.06
C PRO A 116 3.98 7.48 20.51
N GLU A 117 3.73 8.69 19.98
CA GLU A 117 4.31 9.91 20.53
C GLU A 117 4.06 9.83 22.04
N MET A 118 5.12 9.62 22.82
CA MET A 118 5.04 9.86 24.24
C MET A 118 4.75 11.34 24.37
N THR A 119 3.47 11.69 24.50
CA THR A 119 3.06 13.01 24.92
C THR A 119 3.86 13.32 26.18
N GLU A 120 4.82 14.24 26.04
CA GLU A 120 5.66 14.73 27.12
C GLU A 120 4.78 15.23 28.26
N SER A 121 4.46 14.35 29.20
CA SER A 121 4.15 14.73 30.56
C SER A 121 5.41 14.48 31.38
N TYR A 122 6.41 15.33 31.17
CA TYR A 122 7.51 15.47 32.11
C TYR A 122 6.92 16.05 33.40
N GLY A 123 6.35 15.18 34.24
CA GLY A 123 6.06 15.50 35.63
C GLY A 123 7.38 15.85 36.29
N ILE A 124 7.57 17.13 36.62
CA ILE A 124 8.71 17.61 37.41
C ILE A 124 8.81 16.72 38.66
N PRO A 125 9.90 15.95 38.86
CA PRO A 125 10.12 15.27 40.13
C PRO A 125 10.39 16.37 41.15
N GLY A 126 9.55 16.42 42.20
CA GLY A 126 9.68 17.38 43.29
C GLY A 126 11.11 17.47 43.78
N ALA A 127 11.79 18.57 43.45
CA ALA A 127 12.99 18.98 44.11
C ALA A 127 12.59 19.51 45.49
N SER A 128 13.10 18.84 46.52
CA SER A 128 12.93 19.19 47.93
C SER A 128 13.47 20.61 48.17
N LEU A 129 12.73 21.43 48.92
CA LEU A 129 13.24 22.72 49.39
C LEU A 129 14.47 22.48 50.29
N PRO A 130 15.63 23.12 50.06
CA PRO A 130 16.69 23.13 51.06
C PRO A 130 16.29 24.05 52.22
N ALA A 131 16.49 23.53 53.43
CA ALA A 131 16.32 24.26 54.67
C ALA A 131 17.50 25.20 54.95
N GLU A 132 17.14 26.37 55.49
CA GLU A 132 17.89 27.27 56.39
C GLU A 132 19.08 28.14 55.88
N HIS A 133 18.78 29.44 55.83
CA HIS A 133 19.42 30.51 56.62
C HIS A 133 20.93 30.75 56.46
N VAL A 134 21.29 31.82 55.72
CA VAL A 134 22.52 32.60 55.94
C VAL A 134 22.19 34.10 55.76
N GLN A 135 22.04 34.81 56.88
CA GLN A 135 22.10 36.29 56.90
C GLN A 135 23.56 36.74 56.71
N SER A 136 23.74 37.76 55.88
CA SER A 136 25.02 38.45 55.61
C SER A 136 25.15 39.75 56.46
N PRO A 137 26.36 40.35 56.55
CA PRO A 137 26.85 41.02 57.76
C PRO A 137 26.47 42.50 57.87
N GLY A 138 26.49 43.00 59.11
CA GLY A 138 26.48 44.41 59.50
C GLY A 138 27.21 44.59 60.81
#